data_AF-A0A328SL39-F1
#
_entry.id   AF-A0A328SL39-F1
#
_cell.length_a   1.000
_cell.length_b   1.000
_cell.length_c   1.000
_cell.angle_alpha   90.00
_cell.angle_beta   90.00
_cell.angle_gamma   90.00
#
_symmetry.space_group_name_H-M   'P 1'
#
loop_
_entity.id
_entity.type
_entity.pdbx_description
1 polymer ?
#
loop_
_entity_poly.entity_id
_entity_poly.type
_entity_poly.pdbx_seq_one_letter_code
_entity_poly.pdbx_strand_id
1 'polypeptide(L)'
;MNKKIKCPECEYENPINFTSCIKCDHRLKNAQYYTENYKDFYELFNEDNQRILKKSKLTDTAYDTVLYNIINIGEDNIQLLPEKASMHNLLNITKPYVKVQYDNSKRFPAYLSYYSYNNILIKKTTDPSLIPTAILHEFSHHLFNEIIKQCMMHLLNHEKNLFIESFAWYLSLENTFIELSGEFMAHKVQEYFLPDDFEGFTSVIQLLHDNPNLDEEKLKEALYFGNAISKDIIYILEHFITPQASMYGTVFENVGIEYPIVELSVDEKLDKLYTLITDAFDRILTDKVEMQATLSQMNKNYIYLNC
;
A
#
# COMPACT_ATOMS: atom_id res chain seq x y z
N MET A 1 15.83 8.68 -10.74
CA MET A 1 15.99 9.95 -10.00
C MET A 1 14.61 10.52 -9.70
N ASN A 2 14.22 10.64 -8.43
CA ASN A 2 12.91 11.19 -8.07
C ASN A 2 12.87 12.69 -8.39
N LYS A 3 12.16 13.09 -9.45
CA LYS A 3 11.91 14.50 -9.77
C LYS A 3 11.26 15.19 -8.56
N LYS A 4 11.60 16.46 -8.33
CA LYS A 4 11.06 17.30 -7.24
C LYS A 4 10.27 18.50 -7.77
N ILE A 5 9.36 19.03 -6.96
CA ILE A 5 8.59 20.25 -7.20
C ILE A 5 8.70 21.18 -5.99
N LYS A 6 8.98 22.46 -6.22
CA LYS A 6 9.01 23.48 -5.15
C LYS A 6 7.60 23.96 -4.83
N CYS A 7 7.28 24.04 -3.54
CA CYS A 7 6.05 24.67 -3.09
C CYS A 7 6.06 26.16 -3.44
N PRO A 8 5.04 26.69 -4.14
CA PRO A 8 5.00 28.12 -4.48
C PRO A 8 4.75 29.02 -3.27
N GLU A 9 4.27 28.49 -2.14
CA GLU A 9 4.04 29.28 -0.92
C GLU A 9 5.20 29.26 0.08
N CYS A 10 5.86 28.13 0.30
CA CYS A 10 6.91 28.00 1.32
C CYS A 10 8.29 27.58 0.77
N GLU A 11 8.42 27.46 -0.55
CA GLU A 11 9.64 27.08 -1.29
C GLU A 11 10.22 25.68 -0.96
N TYR A 12 9.58 24.93 -0.05
CA TYR A 12 9.99 23.57 0.31
C TYR A 12 9.97 22.66 -0.93
N GLU A 13 11.00 21.84 -1.09
CA GLU A 13 11.06 20.84 -2.16
C GLU A 13 10.26 19.60 -1.77
N ASN A 14 9.25 19.28 -2.56
CA ASN A 14 8.40 18.12 -2.37
C ASN A 14 8.68 17.12 -3.51
N PRO A 15 8.43 15.81 -3.32
CA PRO A 15 8.45 14.86 -4.43
C PRO A 15 7.41 15.23 -5.49
N ILE A 16 7.71 14.99 -6.78
CA ILE A 16 6.88 15.46 -7.89
C ILE A 16 5.46 14.87 -7.89
N ASN A 17 5.23 13.72 -7.26
CA ASN A 17 3.94 13.05 -7.19
C ASN A 17 3.06 13.55 -6.03
N PHE A 18 3.47 14.60 -5.30
CA PHE A 18 2.70 15.13 -4.17
C PHE A 18 1.72 16.22 -4.62
N THR A 19 0.49 16.13 -4.13
CA THR A 19 -0.59 17.07 -4.47
C THR A 19 -0.71 18.21 -3.46
N SER A 20 -0.05 18.10 -2.30
CA SER A 20 0.05 19.11 -1.26
C SER A 20 1.48 19.20 -0.74
N CYS A 21 1.87 20.40 -0.29
CA CYS A 21 3.16 20.61 0.30
C CYS A 21 3.22 19.95 1.69
N ILE A 22 4.25 19.15 1.91
CA ILE A 22 4.50 18.46 3.18
C ILE A 22 4.57 19.46 4.33
N LYS A 23 5.21 20.61 4.09
CA LYS A 23 5.48 21.62 5.11
C LYS A 23 4.29 22.53 5.43
N CYS A 24 3.55 22.99 4.42
CA CYS A 24 2.51 24.02 4.61
C CYS A 24 1.13 23.66 4.09
N ASP A 25 0.93 22.41 3.62
CA ASP A 25 -0.33 21.92 3.06
C ASP A 25 -0.83 22.66 1.81
N HIS A 26 -0.07 23.62 1.30
CA HIS A 26 -0.41 24.31 0.07
C HIS A 26 -0.50 23.32 -1.09
N ARG A 27 -1.60 23.40 -1.84
CA ARG A 27 -1.85 22.52 -2.98
C ARG A 27 -0.79 22.72 -4.06
N LEU A 28 -0.06 21.66 -4.38
CA LEU A 28 0.97 21.68 -5.42
C LEU A 28 0.30 21.53 -6.79
N LYS A 29 0.71 22.36 -7.75
CA LYS A 29 0.27 22.27 -9.15
C LYS A 29 1.15 21.28 -9.92
N ASN A 30 1.15 20.02 -9.48
CA ASN A 30 1.90 18.94 -10.13
C ASN A 30 1.05 18.14 -11.13
N ALA A 31 -0.09 18.69 -11.58
CA ALA A 31 -0.99 18.05 -12.54
C ALA A 31 -0.23 17.53 -13.77
N GLN A 32 0.86 18.18 -14.21
CA GLN A 32 1.71 17.69 -15.30
C GLN A 32 2.24 16.26 -15.10
N TYR A 33 2.61 15.87 -13.86
CA TYR A 33 2.98 14.48 -13.55
C TYR A 33 1.85 13.50 -13.86
N TYR A 34 0.62 13.91 -13.60
CA TYR A 34 -0.60 13.13 -13.82
C TYR A 34 -1.18 13.26 -15.24
N THR A 35 -0.87 14.33 -15.99
CA THR A 35 -1.51 14.64 -17.28
C THR A 35 -0.62 14.48 -18.51
N GLU A 36 0.72 14.58 -18.41
CA GLU A 36 1.62 14.53 -19.58
C GLU A 36 2.14 13.12 -19.90
N ASN A 37 2.10 12.18 -18.95
CA ASN A 37 2.71 10.84 -19.08
C ASN A 37 1.72 9.76 -19.61
N TYR A 38 0.57 10.15 -20.16
CA TYR A 38 -0.62 9.28 -20.13
C TYR A 38 -0.80 8.33 -21.32
N LYS A 39 -0.04 8.42 -22.41
CA LYS A 39 -0.64 7.99 -23.68
C LYS A 39 -0.53 6.51 -24.02
N ASP A 40 0.32 5.72 -23.38
CA ASP A 40 0.43 4.33 -23.79
C ASP A 40 0.85 3.31 -22.73
N PHE A 41 -0.10 2.53 -22.22
CA PHE A 41 0.20 1.36 -21.38
C PHE A 41 1.01 0.28 -22.13
N TYR A 42 0.97 0.27 -23.47
CA TYR A 42 1.82 -0.60 -24.27
C TYR A 42 3.31 -0.26 -24.09
N GLU A 43 3.67 0.94 -23.63
CA GLU A 43 5.06 1.27 -23.28
C GLU A 43 5.53 0.50 -22.04
N LEU A 44 4.66 0.29 -21.05
CA LEU A 44 5.00 -0.53 -19.89
C LEU A 44 4.87 -2.03 -20.23
N PHE A 45 3.75 -2.42 -20.83
CA PHE A 45 3.42 -3.81 -21.16
C PHE A 45 3.82 -4.15 -22.60
N ASN A 46 5.13 -4.39 -22.78
CA ASN A 46 5.70 -4.88 -24.03
C ASN A 46 6.61 -6.11 -23.80
N GLU A 47 6.98 -6.78 -24.90
CA GLU A 47 7.80 -7.99 -24.88
C GLU A 47 9.22 -7.75 -24.36
N ASP A 48 9.78 -6.55 -24.51
CA ASP A 48 11.11 -6.23 -24.00
C ASP A 48 11.10 -6.10 -22.47
N ASN A 49 10.10 -5.41 -21.91
CA ASN A 49 9.90 -5.34 -20.46
C ASN A 49 9.57 -6.70 -19.86
N GLN A 50 8.81 -7.54 -20.57
CA GLN A 50 8.61 -8.94 -20.17
C GLN A 50 9.93 -9.72 -20.10
N ARG A 51 10.81 -9.51 -21.09
CA ARG A 51 12.13 -10.16 -21.14
C ARG A 51 13.04 -9.67 -20.04
N ILE A 52 12.94 -8.39 -19.65
CA ILE A 52 13.64 -7.83 -18.50
C ILE A 52 13.13 -8.49 -17.21
N LEU A 53 11.81 -8.51 -16.97
CA LEU A 53 11.22 -9.15 -15.80
C LEU A 53 11.69 -10.59 -15.63
N LYS A 54 11.61 -11.40 -16.70
CA LYS A 54 12.01 -12.83 -16.69
C LYS A 54 13.50 -13.07 -16.41
N LYS A 55 14.34 -12.05 -16.52
CA LYS A 55 15.80 -12.13 -16.25
C LYS A 55 16.19 -11.48 -14.93
N SER A 56 15.44 -10.46 -14.51
CA SER A 56 15.60 -9.79 -13.23
C SER A 56 15.19 -10.73 -12.10
N LYS A 57 15.81 -10.59 -10.93
CA LYS A 57 15.41 -11.29 -9.72
C LYS A 57 15.21 -10.28 -8.60
N LEU A 58 14.16 -10.48 -7.82
CA LEU A 58 14.00 -9.77 -6.56
C LEU A 58 14.84 -10.50 -5.50
N THR A 59 16.07 -10.03 -5.30
CA THR A 59 16.99 -10.58 -4.27
C THR A 59 16.76 -9.90 -2.93
N ASP A 60 17.18 -10.53 -1.83
CA ASP A 60 17.13 -9.94 -0.48
C ASP A 60 17.72 -8.53 -0.44
N THR A 61 18.92 -8.32 -0.98
CA THR A 61 19.56 -7.00 -1.01
C THR A 61 18.78 -5.97 -1.84
N ALA A 62 18.16 -6.40 -2.93
CA ALA A 62 17.29 -5.53 -3.72
C ALA A 62 16.04 -5.16 -2.93
N TYR A 63 15.47 -6.12 -2.19
CA TYR A 63 14.29 -5.90 -1.37
C TYR A 63 14.57 -5.02 -0.16
N ASP A 64 15.72 -5.19 0.52
CA ASP A 64 16.17 -4.28 1.56
C ASP A 64 16.25 -2.84 1.03
N THR A 65 16.80 -2.66 -0.17
CA THR A 65 16.85 -1.35 -0.84
C THR A 65 15.45 -0.79 -1.09
N VAL A 66 14.49 -1.64 -1.46
CA VAL A 66 13.07 -1.25 -1.59
C VAL A 66 12.52 -0.74 -0.25
N LEU A 67 12.71 -1.48 0.85
CA LEU A 67 12.23 -1.07 2.17
C LEU A 67 12.89 0.24 2.64
N TYR A 68 14.21 0.36 2.49
CA TYR A 68 14.93 1.59 2.83
C TYR A 68 14.49 2.79 1.99
N ASN A 69 14.20 2.60 0.70
CA ASN A 69 13.67 3.70 -0.12
C ASN A 69 12.33 4.20 0.40
N ILE A 70 11.48 3.31 0.93
CA ILE A 70 10.20 3.68 1.54
C ILE A 70 10.45 4.43 2.85
N ILE A 71 11.29 3.90 3.74
CA ILE A 71 11.67 4.56 5.00
C ILE A 71 12.22 5.97 4.75
N ASN A 72 13.11 6.12 3.77
CA ASN A 72 13.70 7.42 3.42
C ASN A 72 12.66 8.46 2.98
N ILE A 73 11.53 8.06 2.38
CA ILE A 73 10.43 9.00 2.07
C ILE A 73 9.90 9.63 3.37
N GLY A 74 9.79 8.84 4.45
CA GLY A 74 9.40 9.31 5.77
C GLY A 74 10.50 10.15 6.43
N GLU A 75 11.72 9.62 6.54
CA GLU A 75 12.83 10.28 7.24
C GLU A 75 13.19 11.64 6.64
N ASP A 76 13.12 11.79 5.32
CA ASP A 76 13.36 13.07 4.64
C ASP A 76 12.33 14.16 5.01
N ASN A 77 11.18 13.76 5.57
CA ASN A 77 10.00 14.61 5.72
C ASN A 77 9.42 14.65 7.15
N ILE A 78 9.83 13.72 8.02
CA ILE A 78 9.38 13.59 9.42
C ILE A 78 10.58 13.88 10.32
N GLN A 79 10.61 15.06 10.95
CA GLN A 79 11.72 15.48 11.83
C GLN A 79 11.46 15.14 13.31
N LEU A 80 11.18 13.88 13.66
CA LEU A 80 10.90 13.47 15.04
C LEU A 80 11.40 12.04 15.34
N LEU A 81 11.68 11.75 16.61
CA LEU A 81 11.95 10.39 17.11
C LEU A 81 10.69 9.52 17.01
N PRO A 82 10.80 8.17 17.03
CA PRO A 82 9.64 7.31 17.11
C PRO A 82 8.73 7.70 18.29
N GLU A 83 7.44 7.88 18.03
CA GLU A 83 6.45 8.23 19.06
C GLU A 83 5.34 7.20 19.14
N LYS A 84 4.54 7.18 20.22
CA LYS A 84 3.37 6.30 20.28
C LYS A 84 2.37 6.60 19.16
N ALA A 85 1.71 5.55 18.68
CA ALA A 85 0.60 5.68 17.75
C ALA A 85 -0.53 6.52 18.40
N SER A 86 -0.81 7.67 17.79
CA SER A 86 -1.87 8.60 18.17
C SER A 86 -2.41 9.25 16.91
N MET A 87 -3.62 9.82 16.97
CA MET A 87 -4.21 10.50 15.80
C MET A 87 -3.27 11.56 15.20
N HIS A 88 -2.67 12.41 16.04
CA HIS A 88 -1.77 13.47 15.59
C HIS A 88 -0.51 12.88 14.93
N ASN A 89 0.09 11.88 15.55
CA ASN A 89 1.33 11.29 15.07
C ASN A 89 1.11 10.49 13.79
N LEU A 90 0.03 9.71 13.72
CA LEU A 90 -0.33 8.97 12.52
C LEU A 90 -0.59 9.92 11.35
N LEU A 91 -1.25 11.06 11.55
CA LEU A 91 -1.39 12.07 10.49
C LEU A 91 -0.05 12.63 10.03
N ASN A 92 0.87 12.93 10.96
CA ASN A 92 2.20 13.42 10.60
C ASN A 92 3.04 12.37 9.85
N ILE A 93 2.93 11.10 10.24
CA ILE A 93 3.71 9.99 9.67
C ILE A 93 3.16 9.55 8.31
N THR A 94 1.83 9.60 8.13
CA THR A 94 1.17 9.21 6.88
C THR A 94 1.26 10.28 5.80
N LYS A 95 1.30 11.55 6.18
CA LYS A 95 1.28 12.71 5.27
C LYS A 95 2.33 12.68 4.15
N PRO A 96 3.58 12.23 4.37
CA PRO A 96 4.57 12.09 3.31
C PRO A 96 4.26 10.98 2.30
N TYR A 97 3.31 10.10 2.57
CA TYR A 97 3.06 8.94 1.72
C TYR A 97 1.71 9.04 1.03
N VAL A 98 0.69 9.45 1.79
CA VAL A 98 -0.71 9.33 1.41
C VAL A 98 -1.52 10.50 1.96
N LYS A 99 -2.49 10.98 1.19
CA LYS A 99 -3.38 12.04 1.63
C LYS A 99 -4.50 11.47 2.49
N VAL A 100 -4.64 11.95 3.72
CA VAL A 100 -5.76 11.59 4.61
C VAL A 100 -6.85 12.66 4.53
N GLN A 101 -8.09 12.27 4.24
CA GLN A 101 -9.22 13.21 4.21
C GLN A 101 -10.56 12.53 4.51
N TYR A 102 -11.53 13.33 4.96
CA TYR A 102 -12.91 12.86 5.04
C TYR A 102 -13.56 12.82 3.66
N ASP A 103 -14.28 11.74 3.34
CA ASP A 103 -15.11 11.70 2.13
C ASP A 103 -16.52 12.24 2.43
N ASN A 104 -16.99 13.09 1.52
CA ASN A 104 -18.30 13.75 1.56
C ASN A 104 -19.32 13.07 0.65
N SER A 105 -18.94 11.98 -0.02
CA SER A 105 -19.80 11.30 -0.97
C SER A 105 -20.97 10.61 -0.24
N LYS A 106 -22.15 10.66 -0.85
CA LYS A 106 -23.32 9.88 -0.41
C LYS A 106 -23.16 8.38 -0.71
N ARG A 107 -22.08 7.99 -1.38
CA ARG A 107 -21.77 6.63 -1.84
C ARG A 107 -20.51 6.10 -1.16
N PHE A 108 -20.30 6.50 0.10
CA PHE A 108 -19.24 5.92 0.92
C PHE A 108 -19.50 4.41 1.06
N PRO A 109 -18.47 3.55 0.92
CA PRO A 109 -18.59 2.13 1.21
C PRO A 109 -19.19 1.84 2.60
N ALA A 110 -19.62 0.61 2.86
CA ALA A 110 -20.16 0.25 4.17
C ALA A 110 -19.09 0.14 5.29
N TYR A 111 -17.88 0.64 5.06
CA TYR A 111 -16.72 0.59 5.96
C TYR A 111 -16.51 1.93 6.72
N LEU A 112 -15.58 1.96 7.67
CA LEU A 112 -15.19 3.18 8.41
C LEU A 112 -14.22 4.06 7.62
N SER A 113 -13.37 3.42 6.83
CA SER A 113 -12.36 4.02 5.97
C SER A 113 -12.14 3.14 4.74
N TYR A 114 -11.43 3.68 3.76
CA TYR A 114 -10.82 2.88 2.70
C TYR A 114 -9.63 3.61 2.09
N TYR A 115 -8.60 2.85 1.71
CA TYR A 115 -7.51 3.31 0.88
C TYR A 115 -7.92 3.29 -0.60
N SER A 116 -7.61 4.36 -1.34
CA SER A 116 -7.86 4.43 -2.78
C SER A 116 -6.97 5.44 -3.46
N TYR A 117 -6.19 5.00 -4.45
CA TYR A 117 -5.43 5.88 -5.34
C TYR A 117 -4.58 6.95 -4.61
N ASN A 118 -3.74 6.53 -3.67
CA ASN A 118 -2.92 7.40 -2.81
C ASN A 118 -3.73 8.35 -1.90
N ASN A 119 -4.96 7.97 -1.54
CA ASN A 119 -5.79 8.65 -0.56
C ASN A 119 -6.31 7.67 0.50
N ILE A 120 -6.25 8.06 1.77
CA ILE A 120 -7.00 7.44 2.86
C ILE A 120 -8.27 8.26 3.05
N LEU A 121 -9.42 7.62 2.86
CA LEU A 121 -10.73 8.25 2.91
C LEU A 121 -11.47 7.78 4.16
N ILE A 122 -11.80 8.72 5.04
CA ILE A 122 -12.46 8.44 6.33
C ILE A 122 -13.94 8.84 6.22
N LYS A 123 -14.84 7.97 6.68
CA LYS A 123 -16.25 8.29 6.76
C LYS A 123 -16.45 9.39 7.82
N LYS A 124 -17.20 10.44 7.48
CA LYS A 124 -17.48 11.55 8.41
C LYS A 124 -18.15 11.14 9.72
N THR A 125 -18.87 10.04 9.72
CA THR A 125 -19.60 9.53 10.89
C THR A 125 -18.78 8.49 11.68
N THR A 126 -17.52 8.24 11.30
CA THR A 126 -16.63 7.38 12.08
C THR A 126 -16.39 8.01 13.45
N ASP A 127 -16.52 7.20 14.50
CA ASP A 127 -16.24 7.65 15.87
C ASP A 127 -14.78 8.14 15.95
N PRO A 128 -14.49 9.33 16.50
CA PRO A 128 -13.14 9.82 16.68
C PRO A 128 -12.17 8.84 17.35
N SER A 129 -12.64 7.94 18.22
CA SER A 129 -11.80 6.92 18.86
C SER A 129 -11.29 5.86 17.87
N LEU A 130 -12.04 5.58 16.80
CA LEU A 130 -11.69 4.56 15.80
C LEU A 130 -10.83 5.10 14.66
N ILE A 131 -10.69 6.42 14.54
CA ILE A 131 -9.95 7.05 13.45
C ILE A 131 -8.45 6.66 13.44
N PRO A 132 -7.73 6.60 14.57
CA PRO A 132 -6.34 6.13 14.59
C PRO A 132 -6.20 4.72 14.00
N THR A 133 -7.05 3.80 14.44
CA THR A 133 -7.11 2.42 13.97
C THR A 133 -7.41 2.34 12.48
N ALA A 134 -8.36 3.14 12.00
CA ALA A 134 -8.69 3.26 10.58
C ALA A 134 -7.51 3.79 9.74
N ILE A 135 -6.86 4.87 10.17
CA ILE A 135 -5.70 5.43 9.45
C ILE A 135 -4.57 4.40 9.38
N LEU A 136 -4.26 3.73 10.48
CA LEU A 136 -3.19 2.72 10.51
C LEU A 136 -3.50 1.53 9.58
N HIS A 137 -4.76 1.10 9.53
CA HIS A 137 -5.23 0.05 8.61
C HIS A 137 -4.97 0.44 7.16
N GLU A 138 -5.54 1.57 6.72
CA GLU A 138 -5.46 2.01 5.34
C GLU A 138 -4.04 2.41 4.94
N PHE A 139 -3.23 2.89 5.90
CA PHE A 139 -1.84 3.17 5.66
C PHE A 139 -1.01 1.90 5.43
N SER A 140 -1.36 0.80 6.09
CA SER A 140 -0.75 -0.51 5.82
C SER A 140 -1.01 -0.95 4.38
N HIS A 141 -2.25 -0.81 3.89
CA HIS A 141 -2.58 -1.06 2.48
C HIS A 141 -1.79 -0.17 1.53
N HIS A 142 -1.61 1.12 1.87
CA HIS A 142 -0.77 2.02 1.09
C HIS A 142 0.70 1.58 1.06
N LEU A 143 1.28 1.23 2.20
CA LEU A 143 2.68 0.79 2.28
C LEU A 143 2.91 -0.52 1.54
N PHE A 144 1.97 -1.46 1.58
CA PHE A 144 2.02 -2.66 0.75
C PHE A 144 2.03 -2.31 -0.75
N ASN A 145 1.16 -1.38 -1.17
CA ASN A 145 1.17 -0.89 -2.53
C ASN A 145 2.51 -0.21 -2.90
N GLU A 146 3.12 0.55 -1.98
CA GLU A 146 4.44 1.15 -2.20
C GLU A 146 5.56 0.10 -2.31
N ILE A 147 5.53 -0.98 -1.52
CA ILE A 147 6.44 -2.13 -1.68
C ILE A 147 6.32 -2.70 -3.09
N ILE A 148 5.10 -2.98 -3.57
CA ILE A 148 4.88 -3.50 -4.93
C ILE A 148 5.42 -2.52 -5.99
N LYS A 149 5.14 -1.21 -5.86
CA LYS A 149 5.62 -0.17 -6.79
C LYS A 149 7.15 -0.14 -6.87
N GLN A 150 7.82 -0.10 -5.72
CA GLN A 150 9.28 -0.04 -5.64
C GLN A 150 9.93 -1.34 -6.17
N CYS A 151 9.33 -2.50 -5.90
CA CYS A 151 9.74 -3.77 -6.51
C CYS A 151 9.66 -3.72 -8.05
N MET A 152 8.56 -3.22 -8.61
CA MET A 152 8.40 -3.09 -10.07
C MET A 152 9.40 -2.09 -10.65
N MET A 153 9.58 -0.93 -10.00
CA MET A 153 10.58 0.06 -10.41
C MET A 153 11.98 -0.55 -10.46
N HIS A 154 12.34 -1.36 -9.47
CA HIS A 154 13.61 -2.08 -9.44
C HIS A 154 13.71 -3.11 -10.55
N LEU A 155 12.73 -4.03 -10.67
CA LEU A 155 12.75 -5.14 -11.62
C LEU A 155 12.78 -4.66 -13.08
N LEU A 156 12.06 -3.57 -13.38
CA LEU A 156 11.95 -2.99 -14.72
C LEU A 156 12.99 -1.89 -14.99
N ASN A 157 13.70 -1.42 -13.97
CA ASN A 157 14.57 -0.23 -14.05
C ASN A 157 13.81 1.01 -14.58
N HIS A 158 12.60 1.23 -14.09
CA HIS A 158 11.75 2.37 -14.44
C HIS A 158 11.61 3.34 -13.26
N GLU A 159 11.54 4.64 -13.56
CA GLU A 159 11.17 5.63 -12.55
C GLU A 159 9.67 5.54 -12.21
N LYS A 160 9.32 5.97 -10.99
CA LYS A 160 7.93 6.07 -10.53
C LYS A 160 7.11 6.90 -11.51
N ASN A 161 6.00 6.33 -11.96
CA ASN A 161 5.07 6.95 -12.89
C ASN A 161 3.66 6.39 -12.68
N LEU A 162 2.67 7.00 -13.34
CA LEU A 162 1.26 6.64 -13.15
C LEU A 162 0.94 5.20 -13.60
N PHE A 163 1.66 4.64 -14.58
CA PHE A 163 1.46 3.26 -15.02
C PHE A 163 1.90 2.26 -13.94
N ILE A 164 3.04 2.51 -13.30
CA ILE A 164 3.52 1.74 -12.14
C ILE A 164 2.51 1.84 -10.98
N GLU A 165 1.99 3.04 -10.71
CA GLU A 165 1.00 3.27 -9.63
C GLU A 165 -0.33 2.52 -9.89
N SER A 166 -0.84 2.57 -11.12
CA SER A 166 -2.06 1.86 -11.50
C SER A 166 -1.88 0.35 -11.57
N PHE A 167 -0.71 -0.11 -12.02
CA PHE A 167 -0.46 -1.54 -12.06
C PHE A 167 -0.29 -2.12 -10.64
N ALA A 168 0.41 -1.42 -9.74
CA ALA A 168 0.49 -1.85 -8.34
C ALA A 168 -0.88 -1.88 -7.66
N TRP A 169 -1.73 -0.87 -7.94
CA TRP A 169 -3.11 -0.85 -7.46
C TRP A 169 -3.94 -2.01 -7.98
N TYR A 170 -3.78 -2.36 -9.26
CA TYR A 170 -4.39 -3.55 -9.83
C TYR A 170 -3.93 -4.83 -9.14
N LEU A 171 -2.63 -4.99 -8.89
CA LEU A 171 -2.07 -6.16 -8.21
C LEU A 171 -2.64 -6.35 -6.81
N SER A 172 -2.81 -5.27 -6.04
CA SER A 172 -3.42 -5.34 -4.69
C SER A 172 -4.90 -5.75 -4.69
N LEU A 173 -5.57 -5.75 -5.85
CA LEU A 173 -7.00 -6.06 -6.01
C LEU A 173 -7.25 -7.20 -7.00
N GLU A 174 -6.21 -7.91 -7.44
CA GLU A 174 -6.31 -8.83 -8.58
C GLU A 174 -7.30 -9.97 -8.31
N ASN A 175 -7.32 -10.47 -7.08
CA ASN A 175 -8.19 -11.56 -6.67
C ASN A 175 -8.41 -11.56 -5.15
N THR A 176 -9.42 -12.32 -4.72
CA THR A 176 -9.83 -12.44 -3.31
C THR A 176 -8.71 -12.94 -2.39
N PHE A 177 -7.77 -13.76 -2.87
CA PHE A 177 -6.64 -14.21 -2.05
C PHE A 177 -5.68 -13.07 -1.74
N ILE A 178 -5.39 -12.18 -2.70
CA ILE A 178 -4.56 -11.00 -2.45
C ILE A 178 -5.30 -9.99 -1.56
N GLU A 179 -6.62 -9.84 -1.74
CA GLU A 179 -7.45 -9.03 -0.86
C GLU A 179 -7.40 -9.55 0.60
N LEU A 180 -7.53 -10.87 0.79
CA LEU A 180 -7.37 -11.52 2.10
C LEU A 180 -5.97 -11.31 2.69
N SER A 181 -4.91 -11.45 1.89
CA SER A 181 -3.54 -11.14 2.32
C SER A 181 -3.42 -9.71 2.81
N GLY A 182 -3.99 -8.75 2.07
CA GLY A 182 -3.97 -7.34 2.41
C GLY A 182 -4.72 -7.04 3.71
N GLU A 183 -5.96 -7.53 3.84
CA GLU A 183 -6.76 -7.32 5.05
C GLU A 183 -6.10 -7.96 6.27
N PHE A 184 -5.61 -9.20 6.15
CA PHE A 184 -4.92 -9.87 7.25
C PHE A 184 -3.66 -9.12 7.66
N MET A 185 -2.86 -8.68 6.69
CA MET A 185 -1.68 -7.87 6.90
C MET A 185 -2.00 -6.58 7.67
N ALA A 186 -3.00 -5.82 7.24
CA ALA A 186 -3.38 -4.56 7.88
C ALA A 186 -3.85 -4.77 9.33
N HIS A 187 -4.60 -5.84 9.60
CA HIS A 187 -4.98 -6.22 10.96
C HIS A 187 -3.78 -6.59 11.84
N LYS A 188 -2.79 -7.32 11.33
CA LYS A 188 -1.56 -7.63 12.10
C LYS A 188 -0.78 -6.37 12.45
N VAL A 189 -0.75 -5.37 11.56
CA VAL A 189 -0.11 -4.08 11.84
C VAL A 189 -0.89 -3.30 12.92
N GLN A 190 -2.22 -3.31 12.87
CA GLN A 190 -3.07 -2.71 13.89
C GLN A 190 -2.88 -3.37 15.26
N GLU A 191 -2.94 -4.70 15.30
CA GLU A 191 -2.69 -5.49 16.50
C GLU A 191 -1.34 -5.09 17.13
N TYR A 192 -0.30 -4.89 16.32
CA TYR A 192 1.04 -4.53 16.79
C TYR A 192 1.14 -3.13 17.41
N PHE A 193 0.60 -2.10 16.76
CA PHE A 193 0.77 -0.72 17.21
C PHE A 193 -0.35 -0.19 18.11
N LEU A 194 -1.55 -0.76 18.01
CA LEU A 194 -2.76 -0.35 18.73
C LEU A 194 -3.48 -1.57 19.35
N PRO A 195 -2.81 -2.39 20.18
CA PRO A 195 -3.38 -3.60 20.74
C PRO A 195 -4.63 -3.36 21.60
N ASP A 196 -4.66 -2.25 22.35
CA ASP A 196 -5.79 -1.91 23.23
C ASP A 196 -7.05 -1.50 22.44
N ASP A 197 -6.88 -1.08 21.18
CA ASP A 197 -7.95 -0.65 20.26
C ASP A 197 -8.20 -1.68 19.14
N PHE A 198 -7.61 -2.88 19.22
CA PHE A 198 -7.74 -3.92 18.21
C PHE A 198 -9.04 -4.71 18.40
N GLU A 199 -9.95 -4.61 17.44
CA GLU A 199 -11.26 -5.27 17.46
C GLU A 199 -11.29 -6.64 16.78
N GLY A 200 -10.13 -7.17 16.38
CA GLY A 200 -10.00 -8.45 15.68
C GLY A 200 -10.07 -8.32 14.15
N PHE A 201 -9.94 -9.46 13.48
CA PHE A 201 -9.80 -9.59 12.01
C PHE A 201 -11.13 -9.44 11.26
N THR A 202 -11.94 -8.43 11.59
CA THR A 202 -13.34 -8.30 11.17
C THR A 202 -13.54 -8.33 9.65
N SER A 203 -12.73 -7.59 8.88
CA SER A 203 -12.81 -7.61 7.41
C SER A 203 -12.35 -8.93 6.79
N VAL A 204 -11.35 -9.60 7.38
CA VAL A 204 -10.93 -10.94 6.95
C VAL A 204 -12.06 -11.95 7.17
N ILE A 205 -12.68 -11.93 8.35
CA ILE A 205 -13.82 -12.80 8.69
C ILE A 205 -14.99 -12.55 7.73
N GLN A 206 -15.28 -11.28 7.41
CA GLN A 206 -16.31 -10.93 6.44
C GLN A 206 -15.99 -11.48 5.04
N LEU A 207 -14.75 -11.34 4.56
CA LEU A 207 -14.32 -11.89 3.27
C LEU A 207 -14.45 -13.42 3.21
N LEU A 208 -14.09 -14.11 4.29
CA LEU A 208 -14.26 -15.57 4.40
C LEU A 208 -15.74 -15.98 4.38
N HIS A 209 -16.59 -15.24 5.10
CA HIS A 209 -18.03 -15.47 5.12
C HIS A 209 -18.67 -15.25 3.74
N ASP A 210 -18.28 -14.19 3.03
CA ASP A 210 -18.81 -13.85 1.71
C ASP A 210 -18.31 -14.79 0.61
N ASN A 211 -17.22 -15.54 0.87
CA ASN A 211 -16.60 -16.47 -0.06
C ASN A 211 -16.41 -17.86 0.56
N PRO A 212 -17.50 -18.61 0.85
CA PRO A 212 -17.43 -19.87 1.61
C PRO A 212 -16.76 -21.04 0.86
N ASN A 213 -16.50 -20.89 -0.44
CA ASN A 213 -15.96 -21.95 -1.31
C ASN A 213 -14.52 -21.67 -1.77
N LEU A 214 -13.76 -20.84 -1.02
CA LEU A 214 -12.36 -20.60 -1.31
C LEU A 214 -11.54 -21.89 -1.16
N ASP A 215 -10.56 -22.05 -2.03
CA ASP A 215 -9.58 -23.12 -1.92
C ASP A 215 -8.76 -22.94 -0.63
N GLU A 216 -8.81 -23.95 0.25
CA GLU A 216 -8.24 -23.89 1.59
C GLU A 216 -6.72 -23.70 1.58
N GLU A 217 -6.03 -24.33 0.64
CA GLU A 217 -4.57 -24.23 0.55
C GLU A 217 -4.16 -22.85 0.04
N LYS A 218 -4.84 -22.34 -1.00
CA LYS A 218 -4.60 -20.97 -1.47
C LYS A 218 -4.92 -19.93 -0.40
N LEU A 219 -5.95 -20.17 0.41
CA LEU A 219 -6.31 -19.31 1.53
C LEU A 219 -5.19 -19.29 2.58
N LYS A 220 -4.66 -20.44 2.99
CA LYS A 220 -3.51 -20.52 3.91
C LYS A 220 -2.32 -19.76 3.37
N GLU A 221 -1.96 -20.01 2.10
CA GLU A 221 -0.85 -19.32 1.43
C GLU A 221 -1.04 -17.80 1.38
N ALA A 222 -2.27 -17.33 1.19
CA ALA A 222 -2.61 -15.92 1.24
C ALA A 222 -2.39 -15.33 2.64
N LEU A 223 -2.82 -16.02 3.69
CA LEU A 223 -2.62 -15.56 5.07
C LEU A 223 -1.14 -15.58 5.47
N TYR A 224 -0.37 -16.58 5.02
CA TYR A 224 1.09 -16.65 5.26
C TYR A 224 1.80 -15.49 4.58
N PHE A 225 1.41 -15.19 3.34
CA PHE A 225 1.93 -14.06 2.60
C PHE A 225 1.59 -12.72 3.28
N GLY A 226 0.33 -12.52 3.69
CA GLY A 226 -0.08 -11.33 4.44
C GLY A 226 0.68 -11.16 5.75
N ASN A 227 0.92 -12.26 6.48
CA ASN A 227 1.73 -12.27 7.70
C ASN A 227 3.21 -11.92 7.45
N ALA A 228 3.78 -12.37 6.33
CA ALA A 228 5.16 -12.06 5.97
C ALA A 228 5.32 -10.57 5.59
N ILE A 229 4.36 -10.02 4.84
CA ILE A 229 4.36 -8.60 4.46
C ILE A 229 4.06 -7.69 5.66
N SER A 230 3.22 -8.11 6.62
CA SER A 230 2.93 -7.28 7.80
C SER A 230 4.18 -6.99 8.63
N LYS A 231 5.12 -7.95 8.71
CA LYS A 231 6.43 -7.75 9.36
C LYS A 231 7.27 -6.68 8.66
N ASP A 232 7.24 -6.63 7.33
CA ASP A 232 7.96 -5.59 6.57
C ASP A 232 7.33 -4.20 6.80
N ILE A 233 6.01 -4.13 6.88
CA ILE A 233 5.30 -2.88 7.19
C ILE A 233 5.57 -2.44 8.64
N ILE A 234 5.54 -3.36 9.60
CA ILE A 234 5.90 -3.10 10.98
C ILE A 234 7.33 -2.55 11.04
N TYR A 235 8.27 -3.19 10.36
CA TYR A 235 9.66 -2.73 10.28
C TYR A 235 9.76 -1.30 9.73
N ILE A 236 9.04 -0.97 8.64
CA ILE A 236 8.99 0.40 8.11
C ILE A 236 8.43 1.38 9.16
N LEU A 237 7.33 1.02 9.82
CA LEU A 237 6.63 1.90 10.75
C LEU A 237 7.37 2.09 12.08
N GLU A 238 8.15 1.12 12.53
CA GLU A 238 8.96 1.21 13.77
C GLU A 238 10.03 2.30 13.72
N HIS A 239 10.39 2.76 12.53
CA HIS A 239 11.27 3.93 12.37
C HIS A 239 10.58 5.24 12.82
N PHE A 240 9.25 5.26 12.91
CA PHE A 240 8.47 6.46 13.21
C PHE A 240 7.48 6.28 14.37
N ILE A 241 7.13 5.04 14.70
CA ILE A 241 6.12 4.69 15.71
C ILE A 241 6.73 3.73 16.73
N THR A 242 6.69 4.11 18.01
CA THR A 242 6.98 3.19 19.11
C THR A 242 5.75 2.32 19.39
N PRO A 243 5.86 0.98 19.35
CA PRO A 243 4.76 0.08 19.70
C PRO A 243 4.32 0.28 21.16
N GLN A 244 3.06 0.00 21.46
CA GLN A 244 2.56 0.09 22.83
C GLN A 244 3.14 -1.04 23.71
N ALA A 245 3.50 -0.70 24.94
CA ALA A 245 4.22 -1.59 25.86
C ALA A 245 3.45 -2.86 26.29
N SER A 246 2.14 -2.95 26.05
CA SER A 246 1.35 -4.17 26.30
C SER A 246 1.76 -5.36 25.43
N MET A 247 2.57 -5.13 24.39
CA MET A 247 3.18 -6.16 23.53
C MET A 247 4.09 -7.17 24.25
N TYR A 248 4.67 -6.83 25.42
CA TYR A 248 5.64 -7.71 26.10
C TYR A 248 5.02 -8.95 26.78
N GLY A 249 3.74 -9.27 26.53
CA GLY A 249 3.08 -10.44 27.13
C GLY A 249 1.73 -10.88 26.58
N THR A 250 1.09 -10.13 25.67
CA THR A 250 -0.18 -10.51 25.03
C THR A 250 -0.03 -10.48 23.52
N VAL A 251 0.33 -11.62 22.93
CA VAL A 251 0.00 -11.92 21.53
C VAL A 251 -1.50 -12.20 21.54
N PHE A 252 -2.31 -11.44 20.81
CA PHE A 252 -3.66 -11.92 20.56
C PHE A 252 -3.50 -13.15 19.65
N GLU A 253 -3.97 -14.31 20.09
CA GLU A 253 -4.17 -15.41 19.15
C GLU A 253 -5.00 -14.87 17.98
N ASN A 254 -4.87 -15.41 16.76
CA ASN A 254 -5.63 -14.91 15.61
C ASN A 254 -7.14 -15.21 15.79
N VAL A 255 -7.79 -14.54 16.76
CA VAL A 255 -9.12 -14.86 17.26
C VAL A 255 -10.10 -14.66 16.11
N GLY A 256 -10.82 -15.72 15.77
CA GLY A 256 -11.73 -15.75 14.62
C GLY A 256 -11.09 -16.18 13.30
N ILE A 257 -9.77 -16.43 13.26
CA ILE A 257 -9.07 -17.05 12.12
C ILE A 257 -8.70 -18.48 12.52
N GLU A 258 -9.41 -19.46 11.95
CA GLU A 258 -9.25 -20.88 12.29
C GLU A 258 -8.01 -21.55 11.65
N TYR A 259 -7.19 -20.77 10.93
CA TYR A 259 -6.03 -21.26 10.19
C TYR A 259 -4.74 -21.05 10.98
N PRO A 260 -3.89 -22.08 11.13
CA PRO A 260 -2.56 -21.89 11.72
C PRO A 260 -1.75 -21.00 10.79
N ILE A 261 -1.10 -19.96 11.31
CA ILE A 261 -0.30 -19.05 10.48
C ILE A 261 1.16 -19.48 10.52
N VAL A 262 1.70 -19.81 9.34
CA VAL A 262 3.09 -20.23 9.17
C VAL A 262 3.93 -19.05 8.72
N GLU A 263 5.16 -18.97 9.22
CA GLU A 263 6.14 -17.98 8.78
C GLU A 263 6.80 -18.43 7.48
N LEU A 264 6.70 -17.60 6.45
CA LEU A 264 7.45 -17.78 5.21
C LEU A 264 8.91 -17.38 5.43
N SER A 265 9.82 -18.12 4.79
CA SER A 265 11.19 -17.65 4.62
C SER A 265 11.24 -16.39 3.74
N VAL A 266 12.37 -15.67 3.80
CA VAL A 266 12.59 -14.50 2.95
C VAL A 266 12.48 -14.89 1.47
N ASP A 267 13.13 -15.98 1.06
CA ASP A 267 13.08 -16.48 -0.33
C ASP A 267 11.63 -16.76 -0.79
N GLU A 268 10.81 -17.42 0.03
CA GLU A 268 9.40 -17.71 -0.31
C GLU A 268 8.57 -16.44 -0.43
N LYS A 269 8.78 -15.45 0.45
CA LYS A 269 8.11 -14.14 0.38
C LYS A 269 8.47 -13.41 -0.91
N LEU A 270 9.76 -13.37 -1.26
CA LEU A 270 10.24 -12.68 -2.46
C LEU A 270 9.77 -13.37 -3.74
N ASP A 271 9.77 -14.70 -3.76
CA ASP A 271 9.26 -15.49 -4.89
C ASP A 271 7.76 -15.23 -5.12
N LYS A 272 6.97 -15.15 -4.05
CA LYS A 272 5.54 -14.78 -4.15
C LYS A 272 5.33 -13.36 -4.67
N LEU A 273 6.08 -12.37 -4.17
CA LEU A 273 6.02 -10.99 -4.68
C LEU A 273 6.41 -10.91 -6.16
N TYR A 274 7.47 -11.61 -6.54
CA TYR A 274 7.93 -11.66 -7.92
C TYR A 274 6.88 -12.33 -8.82
N THR A 275 6.35 -13.47 -8.41
CA THR A 275 5.32 -14.22 -9.16
C THR A 275 4.04 -13.41 -9.31
N LEU A 276 3.58 -12.71 -8.26
CA LEU A 276 2.43 -11.79 -8.32
C LEU A 276 2.62 -10.76 -9.44
N ILE A 277 3.81 -10.15 -9.53
CA ILE A 277 4.13 -9.15 -10.55
C ILE A 277 4.20 -9.80 -11.94
N THR A 278 4.94 -10.91 -12.09
CA THR A 278 5.19 -11.50 -13.41
C THR A 278 3.97 -12.17 -14.01
N ASP A 279 3.16 -12.87 -13.23
CA ASP A 279 1.97 -13.57 -13.71
C ASP A 279 0.90 -12.59 -14.19
N ALA A 280 0.69 -11.51 -13.44
CA ALA A 280 -0.20 -10.44 -13.84
C ALA A 280 0.31 -9.71 -15.09
N PHE A 281 1.63 -9.47 -15.18
CA PHE A 281 2.23 -8.83 -16.36
C PHE A 281 2.06 -9.69 -17.62
N ASP A 282 2.29 -11.00 -17.52
CA ASP A 282 2.11 -11.95 -18.63
C ASP A 282 0.63 -12.05 -19.06
N ARG A 283 -0.30 -11.99 -18.10
CA ARG A 283 -1.73 -11.95 -18.37
C ARG A 283 -2.15 -10.68 -19.11
N ILE A 284 -1.67 -9.52 -18.66
CA ILE A 284 -1.96 -8.22 -19.29
C ILE A 284 -1.41 -8.18 -20.72
N LEU A 285 -0.23 -8.76 -20.95
CA LEU A 285 0.33 -8.88 -22.30
C LEU A 285 -0.50 -9.76 -23.23
N THR A 286 -1.20 -10.75 -22.69
CA THR A 286 -2.04 -11.67 -23.46
C THR A 286 -3.42 -11.08 -23.76
N ASP A 287 -3.98 -10.31 -22.81
CA ASP A 287 -5.30 -9.66 -22.94
C ASP A 287 -5.20 -8.13 -22.92
N LYS A 288 -4.48 -7.58 -23.90
CA LYS A 288 -4.13 -6.16 -23.85
C LYS A 288 -5.32 -5.21 -23.96
N VAL A 289 -6.41 -5.60 -24.64
CA VAL A 289 -7.54 -4.70 -24.92
C VAL A 289 -8.38 -4.47 -23.67
N GLU A 290 -8.78 -5.55 -22.98
CA GLU A 290 -9.56 -5.43 -21.75
C GLU A 290 -8.72 -4.77 -20.64
N MET A 291 -7.46 -5.18 -20.52
CA MET A 291 -6.58 -4.63 -19.50
C MET A 291 -6.23 -3.16 -19.73
N GLN A 292 -6.13 -2.70 -20.98
CA GLN A 292 -5.96 -1.29 -21.27
C GLN A 292 -7.15 -0.45 -20.76
N ALA A 293 -8.39 -0.94 -20.89
CA ALA A 293 -9.56 -0.22 -20.41
C ALA A 293 -9.56 -0.11 -18.88
N THR A 294 -9.29 -1.22 -18.18
CA THR A 294 -9.20 -1.28 -16.72
C THR A 294 -8.12 -0.35 -16.17
N LEU A 295 -6.90 -0.45 -16.68
CA LEU A 295 -5.79 0.37 -16.21
C LEU A 295 -5.98 1.86 -16.57
N SER A 296 -6.58 2.16 -17.74
CA SER A 296 -6.95 3.53 -18.10
C SER A 296 -7.96 4.13 -17.11
N GLN A 297 -8.94 3.33 -16.67
CA GLN A 297 -9.89 3.79 -15.66
C GLN A 297 -9.20 4.05 -14.31
N MET A 298 -8.24 3.21 -13.92
CA MET A 298 -7.44 3.42 -12.72
C MET A 298 -6.60 4.70 -12.80
N ASN A 299 -5.92 4.96 -13.92
CA ASN A 299 -5.19 6.22 -14.10
C ASN A 299 -6.14 7.44 -13.99
N LYS A 300 -7.33 7.37 -14.59
CA LYS A 300 -8.35 8.45 -14.48
C LYS A 300 -8.76 8.68 -13.03
N ASN A 301 -8.90 7.63 -12.24
CA ASN A 301 -9.25 7.73 -10.82
C ASN A 301 -8.11 8.34 -10.00
N TYR A 302 -6.86 7.95 -10.27
CA TYR A 302 -5.69 8.63 -9.70
C TYR A 302 -5.72 10.13 -10.02
N ILE A 303 -5.97 10.53 -11.26
CA ILE A 303 -6.07 11.95 -11.63
C ILE A 303 -7.21 12.62 -10.86
N TYR A 304 -8.41 12.04 -10.88
CA TYR A 304 -9.61 12.62 -10.26
C TYR A 304 -9.47 12.86 -8.76
N LEU A 305 -8.80 11.94 -8.03
CA LEU A 305 -8.65 12.05 -6.58
C LEU A 305 -7.47 12.93 -6.15
N ASN A 306 -6.52 13.19 -7.05
CA ASN A 306 -5.28 13.90 -6.76
C ASN A 306 -5.18 15.29 -7.43
N CYS A 307 -5.97 15.56 -8.47
CA CYS A 307 -6.01 16.83 -9.23
C CYS A 307 -7.39 17.50 -9.16
#